data_AF-A0A2X2PZL2-F1
#
_entry.id   AF-A0A2X2PZL2-F1
#
_cell.length_a   1.000
_cell.length_b   1.000
_cell.length_c   1.000
_cell.angle_alpha   90.00
_cell.angle_beta   90.00
_cell.angle_gamma   90.00
#
_symmetry.space_group_name_H-M   'P 1'
#
loop_
_entity.id
_entity.type
_entity.pdbx_description
1 polymer ?
#
loop_
_entity_poly.entity_id
_entity_poly.type
_entity_poly.pdbx_seq_one_letter_code
_entity_poly.pdbx_strand_id
1 'polypeptide(L)'
;MDLLEAVPVVRPASVRLRTASLPSGQQLERQLVTTVRVAEMLLHQAIVVPDRHQWSVDTERVDAAGGPLAAWERFVTWRIGKVFAATVSPAARVNDRDQVAVEIRLCLPEQDYVAGRRVSTFGRRHGNRFGATLSVASGAQWGWQRAEHVAPEHTQVCGDTLEALVDRVAANVNAALGAAGFGAMR
;
A
#
# COMPACT_ATOMS: atom_id res chain seq x y z
N MET A 1 57.86 -5.72 -38.64
CA MET A 1 57.95 -5.85 -37.17
C MET A 1 57.55 -4.48 -36.64
N ASP A 2 56.36 -4.22 -36.12
CA ASP A 2 55.40 -5.12 -35.48
C ASP A 2 53.96 -4.71 -35.79
N LEU A 3 53.11 -5.75 -35.92
CA LEU A 3 51.67 -5.66 -35.94
C LEU A 3 51.19 -5.35 -34.52
N LEU A 4 50.28 -4.38 -34.36
CA LEU A 4 49.43 -4.30 -33.17
C LEU A 4 47.98 -4.54 -33.59
N GLU A 5 47.47 -5.66 -33.11
CA GLU A 5 46.15 -6.23 -33.35
C GLU A 5 45.04 -5.21 -33.11
N ALA A 6 44.12 -5.12 -34.07
CA ALA A 6 42.80 -4.57 -33.84
C ALA A 6 42.04 -5.57 -32.95
N VAL A 7 41.93 -5.26 -31.65
CA VAL A 7 41.08 -6.02 -30.73
C VAL A 7 39.62 -5.86 -31.17
N PRO A 8 38.91 -6.93 -31.57
CA PRO A 8 37.50 -6.84 -31.84
C PRO A 8 36.75 -6.69 -30.51
N VAL A 9 36.15 -5.53 -30.29
CA VAL A 9 35.19 -5.34 -29.20
C VAL A 9 33.99 -6.24 -29.48
N VAL A 10 33.96 -7.39 -28.79
CA VAL A 10 32.79 -8.27 -28.74
C VAL A 10 31.63 -7.45 -28.16
N ARG A 11 30.75 -6.97 -29.04
CA ARG A 11 29.46 -6.41 -28.62
C ARG A 11 28.73 -7.50 -27.84
N PRO A 12 28.33 -7.27 -26.57
CA PRO A 12 27.53 -8.26 -25.87
C PRO A 12 26.27 -8.51 -26.68
N ALA A 13 25.98 -9.79 -26.89
CA ALA A 13 24.80 -10.25 -27.60
C ALA A 13 23.60 -9.47 -27.08
N SER A 14 22.90 -8.84 -28.02
CA SER A 14 21.62 -8.18 -27.81
C SER A 14 20.74 -9.10 -26.97
N VAL A 15 20.67 -8.80 -25.68
CA VAL A 15 19.66 -9.35 -24.77
C VAL A 15 18.35 -8.99 -25.46
N ARG A 16 17.73 -9.99 -26.08
CA ARG A 16 16.36 -9.89 -26.56
C ARG A 16 15.52 -9.68 -25.31
N LEU A 17 15.43 -8.43 -24.88
CA LEU A 17 14.41 -7.95 -23.97
C LEU A 17 13.12 -8.37 -24.65
N ARG A 18 12.57 -9.48 -24.16
CA ARG A 18 11.30 -10.02 -24.61
C ARG A 18 10.35 -8.84 -24.49
N THR A 19 9.96 -8.27 -25.63
CA THR A 19 8.93 -7.25 -25.72
C THR A 19 7.63 -7.96 -25.37
N ALA A 20 7.45 -8.23 -24.07
CA ALA A 20 6.18 -8.64 -23.52
C ALA A 20 5.21 -7.53 -23.91
N SER A 21 4.21 -7.87 -24.70
CA SER A 21 3.17 -6.93 -25.11
C SER A 21 2.62 -6.25 -23.86
N LEU A 22 2.75 -4.93 -23.81
CA LEU A 22 2.29 -4.14 -22.68
C LEU A 22 0.76 -4.22 -22.58
N PRO A 23 0.19 -4.29 -21.37
CA PRO A 23 -1.25 -4.38 -21.19
C PRO A 23 -1.95 -3.13 -21.75
N SER A 24 -3.15 -3.31 -22.29
CA SER A 24 -4.04 -2.19 -22.63
C SER A 24 -4.50 -1.46 -21.36
N GLY A 25 -5.00 -0.23 -21.51
CA GLY A 25 -5.52 0.54 -20.37
C GLY A 25 -6.61 -0.20 -19.58
N GLN A 26 -7.54 -0.88 -20.27
CA GLN A 26 -8.58 -1.67 -19.62
C GLN A 26 -8.02 -2.92 -18.92
N GLN A 27 -7.02 -3.58 -19.50
CA GLN A 27 -6.38 -4.74 -18.85
C GLN A 27 -5.67 -4.31 -17.56
N LEU A 28 -5.01 -3.17 -17.60
CA LEU A 28 -4.34 -2.58 -16.46
C LEU A 28 -5.33 -2.18 -15.36
N GLU A 29 -6.43 -1.53 -15.72
CA GLU A 29 -7.49 -1.16 -14.77
C GLU A 29 -8.04 -2.40 -14.05
N ARG A 30 -8.36 -3.47 -14.80
CA ARG A 30 -8.81 -4.75 -14.21
C ARG A 30 -7.77 -5.36 -13.28
N GLN A 31 -6.49 -5.31 -13.65
CA GLN A 31 -5.41 -5.83 -12.81
C GLN A 31 -5.28 -5.05 -11.50
N LEU A 32 -5.37 -3.72 -11.54
CA LEU A 32 -5.33 -2.88 -10.35
C LEU A 32 -6.52 -3.13 -9.43
N VAL A 33 -7.74 -3.15 -9.98
CA VAL A 33 -8.95 -3.46 -9.21
C VAL A 33 -8.84 -4.83 -8.55
N THR A 34 -8.37 -5.82 -9.29
CA THR A 34 -8.18 -7.19 -8.76
C THR A 34 -7.14 -7.18 -7.63
N THR A 35 -6.00 -6.54 -7.83
CA THR A 35 -4.92 -6.45 -6.82
C THR A 35 -5.43 -5.80 -5.54
N VAL A 36 -6.14 -4.68 -5.66
CA VAL A 36 -6.67 -3.92 -4.52
C VAL A 36 -7.74 -4.73 -3.79
N ARG A 37 -8.67 -5.38 -4.50
CA ARG A 37 -9.71 -6.21 -3.88
C ARG A 37 -9.13 -7.43 -3.16
N VAL A 38 -8.12 -8.08 -3.76
CA VAL A 38 -7.45 -9.22 -3.13
C VAL A 38 -6.70 -8.75 -1.88
N ALA A 39 -5.97 -7.63 -1.96
CA ALA A 39 -5.29 -7.05 -0.81
C ALA A 39 -6.27 -6.71 0.32
N GLU A 40 -7.38 -6.05 0.01
CA GLU A 40 -8.44 -5.70 0.95
C GLU A 40 -9.01 -6.94 1.65
N MET A 41 -9.39 -7.96 0.88
CA MET A 41 -9.91 -9.22 1.42
C MET A 41 -8.90 -9.87 2.36
N LEU A 42 -7.63 -9.97 1.96
CA LEU A 42 -6.59 -10.62 2.77
C LEU A 42 -6.28 -9.81 4.04
N LEU A 43 -6.25 -8.47 3.96
CA LEU A 43 -6.06 -7.60 5.13
C LEU A 43 -7.21 -7.75 6.12
N HIS A 44 -8.45 -7.79 5.65
CA HIS A 44 -9.63 -7.99 6.50
C HIS A 44 -9.63 -9.35 7.21
N GLN A 45 -9.03 -10.37 6.59
CA GLN A 45 -8.88 -11.69 7.19
C GLN A 45 -7.74 -11.76 8.21
N ALA A 46 -6.65 -11.03 7.97
CA ALA A 46 -5.41 -11.15 8.73
C ALA A 46 -5.29 -10.16 9.90
N ILE A 47 -5.98 -9.01 9.85
CA ILE A 47 -5.92 -7.99 10.90
C ILE A 47 -7.13 -8.07 11.81
N VAL A 48 -6.88 -8.12 13.11
CA VAL A 48 -7.93 -8.13 14.12
C VAL A 48 -8.40 -6.70 14.33
N VAL A 49 -9.65 -6.40 13.97
CA VAL A 49 -10.25 -5.09 14.17
C VAL A 49 -10.68 -4.95 15.64
N PRO A 50 -10.25 -3.89 16.35
CA PRO A 50 -10.67 -3.69 17.73
C PRO A 50 -12.17 -3.42 17.86
N ASP A 51 -12.73 -3.69 19.04
CA ASP A 51 -14.14 -3.42 19.31
C ASP A 51 -14.51 -1.97 19.02
N ARG A 52 -15.69 -1.77 18.44
CA ARG A 52 -16.20 -0.45 18.03
C ARG A 52 -15.32 0.27 16.99
N HIS A 53 -14.41 -0.43 16.31
CA HIS A 53 -13.69 0.10 15.16
C HIS A 53 -14.19 -0.57 13.89
N GLN A 54 -14.02 0.11 12.75
CA GLN A 54 -14.40 -0.43 11.45
C GLN A 54 -13.38 -0.07 10.39
N TRP A 55 -13.35 -0.88 9.35
CA TRP A 55 -12.64 -0.58 8.12
C TRP A 55 -13.30 0.58 7.37
N SER A 56 -12.49 1.43 6.77
CA SER A 56 -12.89 2.34 5.71
C SER A 56 -11.83 2.34 4.62
N VAL A 57 -12.28 2.50 3.38
CA VAL A 57 -11.44 2.54 2.19
C VAL A 57 -11.76 3.82 1.43
N ASP A 58 -10.76 4.43 0.80
CA ASP A 58 -10.92 5.65 0.02
C ASP A 58 -11.53 5.34 -1.37
N THR A 59 -12.75 4.76 -1.38
CA THR A 59 -13.49 4.42 -2.61
C THR A 59 -14.18 5.61 -3.24
N GLU A 60 -14.54 6.64 -2.46
CA GLU A 60 -15.17 7.87 -2.98
C GLU A 60 -14.29 8.56 -4.03
N ARG A 61 -12.97 8.45 -3.88
CA ARG A 61 -11.98 8.94 -4.85
C ARG A 61 -12.07 8.24 -6.21
N VAL A 62 -12.51 6.97 -6.25
CA VAL A 62 -12.64 6.18 -7.49
C VAL A 62 -13.76 6.70 -8.37
N ASP A 63 -14.93 6.91 -7.78
CA ASP A 63 -16.12 7.34 -8.49
C ASP A 63 -15.98 8.79 -8.99
N ALA A 64 -15.43 9.67 -8.16
CA ALA A 64 -15.21 11.07 -8.52
C ALA A 64 -14.19 11.26 -9.66
N ALA A 65 -13.19 10.39 -9.77
CA ALA A 65 -12.11 10.52 -10.76
C ALA A 65 -12.43 9.82 -12.11
N GLY A 66 -13.59 9.17 -12.25
CA GLY A 66 -13.94 8.44 -13.48
C GLY A 66 -13.20 7.12 -13.63
N GLY A 67 -12.77 6.51 -12.53
CA GLY A 67 -12.23 5.14 -12.48
C GLY A 67 -10.87 5.00 -11.79
N PRO A 68 -10.45 3.75 -11.52
CA PRO A 68 -9.26 3.40 -10.72
C PRO A 68 -7.95 4.00 -11.24
N LEU A 69 -7.76 4.08 -12.55
CA LEU A 69 -6.54 4.61 -13.15
C LEU A 69 -6.36 6.11 -12.91
N ALA A 70 -7.45 6.86 -12.77
CA ALA A 70 -7.42 8.28 -12.46
C ALA A 70 -7.38 8.52 -10.94
N ALA A 71 -8.07 7.69 -10.17
CA ALA A 71 -8.15 7.82 -8.73
C ALA A 71 -6.87 7.39 -8.01
N TRP A 72 -6.30 6.25 -8.38
CA TRP A 72 -5.20 5.62 -7.65
C TRP A 72 -3.86 5.84 -8.34
N GLU A 73 -3.44 7.09 -8.42
CA GLU A 73 -2.20 7.44 -9.15
C GLU A 73 -0.94 6.82 -8.55
N ARG A 74 -0.90 6.61 -7.23
CA ARG A 74 0.30 6.10 -6.51
C ARG A 74 -0.01 5.13 -5.38
N PHE A 75 -1.18 5.22 -4.77
CA PHE A 75 -1.53 4.40 -3.61
C PHE A 75 -3.04 4.24 -3.46
N VAL A 76 -3.42 3.16 -2.78
CA VAL A 76 -4.76 2.98 -2.18
C VAL A 76 -4.59 2.96 -0.67
N THR A 77 -5.51 3.60 0.04
CA THR A 77 -5.47 3.69 1.50
C THR A 77 -6.67 2.97 2.12
N TRP A 78 -6.38 2.03 3.00
CA TRP A 78 -7.34 1.46 3.96
C TRP A 78 -7.08 2.01 5.34
N ARG A 79 -8.14 2.18 6.11
CA ARG A 79 -8.10 2.70 7.46
C ARG A 79 -8.92 1.85 8.40
N ILE A 80 -8.47 1.76 9.65
CA ILE A 80 -9.29 1.30 10.76
C ILE A 80 -9.44 2.48 11.71
N GLY A 81 -10.68 2.81 12.05
CA GLY A 81 -10.97 3.92 12.97
C GLY A 81 -12.18 3.62 13.84
N LYS A 82 -12.25 4.31 14.99
CA LYS A 82 -13.35 4.17 15.94
C LYS A 82 -14.66 4.66 15.35
N VAL A 83 -15.71 3.87 15.52
CA VAL A 83 -17.09 4.20 15.19
C VAL A 83 -17.68 4.98 16.35
N PHE A 84 -18.16 6.18 16.04
CA PHE A 84 -18.80 7.05 17.01
C PHE A 84 -20.30 7.12 16.74
N ALA A 85 -21.11 7.15 17.80
CA ALA A 85 -22.52 7.46 17.67
C ALA A 85 -22.72 8.85 17.06
N ALA A 86 -23.81 9.04 16.31
CA ALA A 86 -24.11 10.31 15.64
C ALA A 86 -24.20 11.49 16.61
N THR A 87 -24.53 11.24 17.88
CA THR A 87 -24.63 12.23 18.95
C THR A 87 -23.28 12.71 19.48
N VAL A 88 -22.17 12.02 19.17
CA VAL A 88 -20.83 12.40 19.62
C VAL A 88 -20.31 13.55 18.76
N SER A 89 -20.02 14.69 19.41
CA SER A 89 -19.49 15.88 18.75
C SER A 89 -18.09 15.65 18.15
N PRO A 90 -17.72 16.34 17.06
CA PRO A 90 -16.38 16.21 16.47
C PRO A 90 -15.24 16.45 17.46
N ALA A 91 -15.41 17.42 18.37
CA ALA A 91 -14.43 17.72 19.41
C ALA A 91 -14.24 16.54 20.39
N ALA A 92 -15.32 15.85 20.75
CA ALA A 92 -15.23 14.66 21.61
C ALA A 92 -14.54 13.49 20.89
N ARG A 93 -14.76 13.32 19.58
CA ARG A 93 -14.09 12.27 18.78
C ARG A 93 -12.59 12.44 18.74
N VAL A 94 -12.13 13.67 18.45
CA VAL A 94 -10.70 13.98 18.33
C VAL A 94 -9.96 13.84 19.67
N ASN A 95 -10.65 14.04 20.79
CA ASN A 95 -10.08 13.91 22.14
C ASN A 95 -10.31 12.54 22.79
N ASP A 96 -10.94 11.59 22.09
CA ASP A 96 -11.16 10.25 22.61
C ASP A 96 -9.81 9.53 22.81
N ARG A 97 -9.56 9.05 24.03
CA ARG A 97 -8.31 8.34 24.38
C ARG A 97 -8.34 6.86 24.03
N ASP A 98 -9.53 6.31 23.91
CA ASP A 98 -9.78 4.90 23.59
C ASP A 98 -9.97 4.73 22.07
N GLN A 99 -9.36 5.58 21.27
CA GLN A 99 -9.33 5.44 19.80
C GLN A 99 -7.95 4.97 19.35
N VAL A 100 -7.97 4.10 18.34
CA VAL A 100 -6.81 3.80 17.52
C VAL A 100 -7.15 4.11 16.06
N ALA A 101 -6.20 4.71 15.37
CA ALA A 101 -6.23 4.94 13.94
C ALA A 101 -5.13 4.13 13.29
N VAL A 102 -5.52 3.23 12.40
CA VAL A 102 -4.61 2.49 11.52
C VAL A 102 -4.74 3.07 10.13
N GLU A 103 -3.62 3.35 9.47
CA GLU A 103 -3.58 3.69 8.05
C GLU A 103 -2.62 2.76 7.32
N ILE A 104 -3.12 2.08 6.29
CA ILE A 104 -2.38 1.17 5.43
C ILE A 104 -2.47 1.70 4.02
N ARG A 105 -1.33 2.09 3.44
CA ARG A 105 -1.27 2.60 2.07
C ARG A 105 -0.51 1.62 1.20
N LEU A 106 -1.22 0.86 0.37
CA LEU A 106 -0.58 0.00 -0.63
C LEU A 106 -0.04 0.86 -1.76
N CYS A 107 1.26 0.73 -2.01
CA CYS A 107 1.91 1.33 -3.16
C CYS A 107 1.47 0.59 -4.42
N LEU A 108 0.93 1.34 -5.38
CA LEU A 108 0.56 0.82 -6.67
C LEU A 108 1.73 0.90 -7.65
N PRO A 109 1.72 0.08 -8.71
CA PRO A 109 2.70 0.19 -9.80
C PRO A 109 2.75 1.61 -10.37
N GLU A 110 3.95 2.07 -10.72
CA GLU A 110 4.14 3.35 -11.38
C GLU A 110 3.56 3.30 -12.80
N GLN A 111 2.67 4.24 -13.12
CA GLN A 111 2.11 4.38 -14.46
C GLN A 111 3.00 5.33 -15.28
N ASP A 112 3.79 4.77 -16.19
CA ASP A 112 4.59 5.50 -17.16
C ASP A 112 3.80 5.77 -18.45
N TYR A 113 4.23 6.74 -19.25
CA TYR A 113 3.75 6.93 -20.62
C TYR A 113 4.86 6.53 -21.60
N VAL A 114 4.61 5.52 -22.44
CA VAL A 114 5.54 5.09 -23.51
C VAL A 114 4.85 5.29 -24.86
N ALA A 115 5.44 6.12 -25.72
CA ALA A 115 4.93 6.42 -27.07
C ALA A 115 3.45 6.87 -27.12
N GLY A 116 3.04 7.75 -26.19
CA GLY A 116 1.67 8.26 -26.10
C GLY A 116 0.65 7.28 -25.51
N ARG A 117 1.09 6.12 -24.99
CA ARG A 117 0.25 5.13 -24.31
C ARG A 117 0.62 5.05 -22.83
N ARG A 118 -0.39 4.97 -21.96
CA ARG A 118 -0.21 4.76 -20.52
C ARG A 118 0.14 3.29 -20.26
N VAL A 119 1.25 3.05 -19.59
CA VAL A 119 1.88 1.75 -19.34
C VAL A 119 2.23 1.69 -17.87
N SER A 120 1.66 0.75 -17.12
CA SER A 120 2.14 0.56 -15.74
C SER A 120 3.29 -0.41 -15.68
N THR A 121 4.35 0.01 -15.02
CA THR A 121 5.48 -0.84 -14.68
C THR A 121 5.41 -1.09 -13.18
N PHE A 122 5.04 -2.31 -12.79
CA PHE A 122 5.22 -2.73 -11.40
C PHE A 122 6.71 -2.67 -11.05
N GLY A 123 7.06 -1.83 -10.08
CA GLY A 123 8.37 -1.90 -9.42
C GLY A 123 9.58 -1.35 -10.17
N ARG A 124 9.48 -0.27 -10.97
CA ARG A 124 10.68 0.45 -11.45
C ARG A 124 11.56 0.95 -10.30
N ARG A 125 10.95 1.46 -9.22
CA ARG A 125 11.67 1.87 -7.99
C ARG A 125 11.81 0.78 -6.92
N HIS A 126 10.99 -0.28 -6.97
CA HIS A 126 10.91 -1.33 -5.93
C HIS A 126 11.34 -2.73 -6.39
N GLY A 127 11.97 -2.86 -7.57
CA GLY A 127 12.51 -4.14 -8.04
C GLY A 127 11.46 -5.22 -8.26
N ASN A 128 10.29 -4.87 -8.83
CA ASN A 128 9.10 -5.73 -9.01
C ASN A 128 8.38 -6.20 -7.72
N ARG A 129 8.69 -5.63 -6.54
CA ARG A 129 8.03 -6.00 -5.28
C ARG A 129 6.75 -5.19 -5.02
N PHE A 130 5.84 -5.77 -4.24
CA PHE A 130 4.74 -5.04 -3.62
C PHE A 130 5.25 -4.25 -2.41
N GLY A 131 4.69 -3.07 -2.17
CA GLY A 131 5.09 -2.21 -1.05
C GLY A 131 3.88 -1.58 -0.37
N ALA A 132 3.98 -1.32 0.93
CA ALA A 132 3.00 -0.54 1.65
C ALA A 132 3.65 0.35 2.71
N THR A 133 2.98 1.44 3.05
CA THR A 133 3.33 2.26 4.22
C THR A 133 2.28 2.11 5.31
N LEU A 134 2.73 2.06 6.56
CA LEU A 134 1.90 1.78 7.73
C LEU A 134 2.01 2.90 8.77
N SER A 135 0.88 3.25 9.36
CA SER A 135 0.77 4.08 10.55
C SER A 135 -0.24 3.45 11.51
N VAL A 136 0.09 3.40 12.79
CA VAL A 136 -0.81 2.94 13.86
C VAL A 136 -0.63 3.92 15.01
N ALA A 137 -1.67 4.68 15.30
CA ALA A 137 -1.64 5.71 16.31
C ALA A 137 -2.80 5.55 17.28
N SER A 138 -2.55 5.66 18.59
CA SER A 138 -3.62 5.68 19.59
C SER A 138 -3.65 7.00 20.37
N GLY A 139 -4.78 7.22 21.04
CA GLY A 139 -5.03 8.40 21.85
C GLY A 139 -5.67 9.56 21.07
N ALA A 140 -5.70 10.72 21.70
CA ALA A 140 -6.29 11.91 21.10
C ALA A 140 -5.53 12.31 19.82
N GLN A 141 -6.27 12.50 18.73
CA GLN A 141 -5.73 12.87 17.42
C GLN A 141 -5.15 14.29 17.44
N TRP A 142 -5.59 15.16 18.35
CA TRP A 142 -5.03 16.49 18.58
C TRP A 142 -4.37 16.60 19.96
N GLY A 143 -3.26 17.33 20.02
CA GLY A 143 -2.44 17.49 21.22
C GLY A 143 -1.27 16.51 21.29
N TRP A 144 -0.39 16.69 22.28
CA TRP A 144 0.82 15.87 22.51
C TRP A 144 0.54 14.44 23.02
N GLN A 145 -0.69 13.94 22.84
CA GLN A 145 -1.16 12.66 23.38
C GLN A 145 -1.32 11.56 22.33
N ARG A 146 -0.96 11.83 21.06
CA ARG A 146 -0.89 10.83 20.01
C ARG A 146 0.37 9.97 20.19
N ALA A 147 0.18 8.67 20.38
CA ALA A 147 1.27 7.70 20.43
C ALA A 147 1.31 6.90 19.13
N GLU A 148 2.44 6.90 18.43
CA GLU A 148 2.67 6.07 17.24
C GLU A 148 3.30 4.73 17.68
N HIS A 149 2.74 3.63 17.20
CA HIS A 149 3.07 2.26 17.64
C HIS A 149 3.84 1.45 16.59
N VAL A 150 4.05 2.03 15.40
CA VAL A 150 4.89 1.42 14.36
C VAL A 150 6.29 2.02 14.48
N ALA A 151 7.30 1.17 14.69
CA ALA A 151 8.69 1.61 14.67
C ALA A 151 9.05 2.18 13.28
N PRO A 152 9.93 3.20 13.18
CA PRO A 152 10.29 3.81 11.90
C PRO A 152 10.72 2.80 10.83
N GLU A 153 11.48 1.77 11.20
CA GLU A 153 11.93 0.67 10.33
C GLU A 153 10.80 -0.23 9.81
N HIS A 154 9.61 -0.16 10.42
CA HIS A 154 8.43 -0.94 10.05
C HIS A 154 7.35 -0.10 9.37
N THR A 155 7.56 1.21 9.23
CA THR A 155 6.63 2.11 8.53
C THR A 155 6.56 1.83 7.03
N GLN A 156 7.60 1.23 6.45
CA GLN A 156 7.63 0.80 5.05
C GLN A 156 7.88 -0.69 4.98
N VAL A 157 6.97 -1.42 4.34
CA VAL A 157 7.07 -2.87 4.18
C VAL A 157 7.03 -3.24 2.71
N CYS A 158 7.74 -4.30 2.36
CA CYS A 158 7.75 -4.87 1.01
C CYS A 158 7.55 -6.38 1.05
N GLY A 159 7.04 -6.94 -0.04
CA GLY A 159 6.86 -8.38 -0.24
C GLY A 159 7.06 -8.75 -1.71
N ASP A 160 7.67 -9.91 -1.96
CA ASP A 160 7.86 -10.42 -3.32
C ASP A 160 6.53 -10.91 -3.94
N THR A 161 5.54 -11.24 -3.10
CA THR A 161 4.13 -11.47 -3.50
C THR A 161 3.20 -10.57 -2.69
N LEU A 162 1.94 -10.48 -3.13
CA LEU A 162 0.93 -9.70 -2.42
C LEU A 162 0.62 -10.31 -1.05
N GLU A 163 0.54 -11.63 -0.97
CA GLU A 163 0.33 -12.38 0.27
C GLU A 163 1.48 -12.15 1.25
N ALA A 164 2.73 -12.23 0.79
CA ALA A 164 3.90 -11.97 1.63
C ALA A 164 3.95 -10.51 2.13
N LEU A 165 3.45 -9.55 1.34
CA LEU A 165 3.27 -8.19 1.80
C LEU A 165 2.19 -8.13 2.89
N VAL A 166 1.01 -8.71 2.64
CA VAL A 166 -0.11 -8.70 3.59
C VAL A 166 0.29 -9.35 4.91
N ASP A 167 0.97 -10.48 4.90
CA ASP A 167 1.41 -11.17 6.13
C ASP A 167 2.30 -10.26 6.98
N ARG A 168 3.24 -9.53 6.36
CA ARG A 168 4.10 -8.57 7.04
C ARG A 168 3.32 -7.36 7.56
N VAL A 169 2.40 -6.84 6.76
CA VAL A 169 1.50 -5.74 7.16
C VAL A 169 0.68 -6.16 8.38
N ALA A 170 0.02 -7.32 8.32
CA ALA A 170 -0.82 -7.83 9.38
C ALA A 170 -0.02 -8.11 10.65
N ALA A 171 1.17 -8.70 10.55
CA ALA A 171 2.05 -8.90 11.69
C ALA A 171 2.41 -7.58 12.39
N ASN A 172 2.83 -6.57 11.63
CA ASN A 172 3.20 -5.25 12.18
C ASN A 172 2.00 -4.52 12.78
N VAL A 173 0.85 -4.54 12.10
CA VAL A 173 -0.37 -3.87 12.56
C VAL A 173 -0.92 -4.55 13.80
N ASN A 174 -1.04 -5.87 13.83
CA ASN A 174 -1.55 -6.60 15.00
C ASN A 174 -0.61 -6.46 16.21
N ALA A 175 0.71 -6.46 15.99
CA ALA A 175 1.68 -6.19 17.05
C ALA A 175 1.53 -4.77 17.61
N ALA A 176 1.39 -3.77 16.73
CA ALA A 176 1.18 -2.38 17.13
C ALA A 176 -0.17 -2.17 17.85
N LEU A 177 -1.23 -2.83 17.40
CA LEU A 177 -2.53 -2.85 18.09
C LEU A 177 -2.40 -3.48 19.48
N GLY A 178 -1.66 -4.58 19.61
CA GLY A 178 -1.35 -5.21 20.89
C GLY A 178 -0.60 -4.26 21.83
N ALA A 179 0.45 -3.59 21.35
CA ALA A 179 1.21 -2.60 22.12
C ALA A 179 0.35 -1.39 22.53
N ALA A 180 -0.61 -1.00 21.70
CA ALA A 180 -1.56 0.06 21.98
C ALA A 180 -2.70 -0.34 22.95
N GLY A 181 -2.77 -1.62 23.38
CA GLY A 181 -3.81 -2.13 24.27
C GLY A 181 -5.10 -2.58 23.56
N PHE A 182 -5.08 -2.69 22.23
CA PHE A 182 -6.20 -3.12 21.39
C PHE A 182 -6.03 -4.54 20.83
N GLY A 183 -5.06 -5.31 21.34
CA GLY A 183 -4.87 -6.70 20.96
C GLY A 183 -6.05 -7.57 21.37
N ALA A 184 -6.27 -8.68 20.65
CA ALA A 184 -7.25 -9.67 21.07
C ALA A 184 -6.92 -10.16 22.48
N MET A 185 -7.82 -9.92 23.45
CA MET A 185 -7.81 -10.74 24.66
C MET A 185 -8.15 -12.16 24.22
N ARG A 186 -7.16 -13.06 24.30
CA ARG A 186 -7.41 -14.49 24.26
C ARG A 186 -8.02 -14.95 25.57
#